data_AF-A0A1C6QHR5-F1
#
_entry.id   AF-A0A1C6QHR5-F1
#
_cell.length_a   1.000
_cell.length_b   1.000
_cell.length_c   1.000
_cell.angle_alpha   90.00
_cell.angle_beta   90.00
_cell.angle_gamma   90.00
#
_symmetry.space_group_name_H-M   'P 1'
#
loop_
_entity.id
_entity.type
_entity.pdbx_description
1 polymer ?
#
loop_
_entity_poly.entity_id
_entity_poly.type
_entity_poly.pdbx_seq_one_letter_code
_entity_poly.pdbx_strand_id
1 'polypeptide(L)'
;MSSPPGAAPAGGEPRGGHQWLTSWGTFISAIAAALGLAVSGVASCAAWRALHDGRENEVRAQASLVTTWSESHRDGNHVVHVVNRSFDAVFLWALPFRTPGGEQKIITSSLPPCTELVFDPHEIPRLRAVTSRTTNGFMFYDSSGTPWERSPLGLFEAKAGTVDEILGRPGTRTTLAEIKKAGGSVKAARECRNA
;
A
#
# COMPACT_ATOMS: atom_id res chain seq x y z
N MET A 1 -24.82 -41.29 -81.85
CA MET A 1 -23.89 -40.42 -81.10
C MET A 1 -24.34 -40.47 -79.64
N SER A 2 -24.23 -41.60 -78.94
CA SER A 2 -23.04 -42.32 -78.49
C SER A 2 -22.42 -41.67 -77.24
N SER A 3 -23.18 -41.67 -76.14
CA SER A 3 -22.67 -41.41 -74.79
C SER A 3 -21.79 -42.58 -74.34
N PRO A 4 -20.58 -42.34 -73.78
CA PRO A 4 -19.76 -43.40 -73.22
C PRO A 4 -20.31 -43.89 -71.86
N PRO A 5 -20.13 -45.18 -71.52
CA PRO A 5 -20.50 -45.75 -70.23
C PRO A 5 -19.50 -45.38 -69.14
N GLY A 6 -20.00 -45.41 -67.89
CA GLY A 6 -19.34 -44.89 -66.71
C GLY A 6 -18.08 -45.60 -66.23
N ALA A 7 -17.34 -44.89 -65.39
CA ALA A 7 -16.32 -45.44 -64.50
C ALA A 7 -16.72 -45.06 -63.07
N ALA A 8 -17.13 -46.07 -62.29
CA ALA A 8 -17.34 -45.94 -60.86
C ALA A 8 -15.99 -45.69 -60.17
N PRO A 9 -15.85 -44.72 -59.24
CA PRO A 9 -14.68 -44.65 -58.40
C PRO A 9 -14.71 -45.83 -57.43
N ALA A 10 -13.69 -46.69 -57.54
CA ALA A 10 -13.42 -47.78 -56.61
C ALA A 10 -13.25 -47.22 -55.20
N GLY A 11 -14.26 -47.40 -54.35
CA GLY A 11 -14.20 -47.16 -52.92
C GLY A 11 -13.28 -48.18 -52.28
N GLY A 12 -11.99 -47.87 -52.22
CA GLY A 12 -11.06 -48.59 -51.35
C GLY A 12 -11.34 -48.20 -49.91
N GLU A 13 -12.02 -49.08 -49.16
CA GLU A 13 -12.14 -48.96 -47.71
C GLU A 13 -10.73 -48.87 -47.09
N PRO A 14 -10.38 -47.77 -46.41
CA PRO A 14 -9.12 -47.70 -45.67
C PRO A 14 -9.21 -48.68 -44.49
N ARG A 15 -8.49 -49.79 -44.63
CA ARG A 15 -8.27 -50.80 -43.59
C ARG A 15 -8.01 -50.12 -42.23
N GLY A 16 -8.88 -50.39 -41.26
CA GLY A 16 -8.99 -49.76 -39.93
C GLY A 16 -7.83 -49.98 -38.96
N GLY A 17 -6.59 -50.12 -39.44
CA GLY A 17 -5.39 -50.29 -38.59
C GLY A 17 -4.82 -48.97 -38.02
N HIS A 18 -5.18 -47.81 -38.59
CA HIS A 18 -4.61 -46.51 -38.18
C HIS A 18 -5.46 -45.73 -37.16
N GLN A 19 -6.75 -46.03 -37.01
CA GLN A 19 -7.65 -45.27 -36.13
C GLN A 19 -7.32 -45.45 -34.63
N TRP A 20 -6.88 -46.64 -34.23
CA TRP A 20 -6.58 -46.91 -32.82
C TRP A 20 -5.33 -46.14 -32.35
N LEU A 21 -4.29 -46.06 -33.18
CA LEU A 21 -3.06 -45.29 -32.88
C LEU A 21 -3.36 -43.79 -32.72
N THR A 22 -4.23 -43.24 -33.57
CA THR A 22 -4.64 -41.82 -33.48
C THR A 22 -5.43 -41.54 -32.21
N SER A 23 -6.29 -42.47 -31.77
CA SER A 23 -7.06 -42.32 -30.53
C SER A 23 -6.19 -42.31 -29.27
N TRP A 24 -5.09 -43.07 -29.25
CA TRP A 24 -4.15 -43.05 -28.13
C TRP A 24 -3.31 -41.77 -28.09
N GLY A 25 -2.91 -41.26 -29.25
CA GLY A 25 -2.14 -40.01 -29.35
C GLY A 25 -2.91 -38.79 -28.83
N THR A 26 -4.20 -38.68 -29.15
CA THR A 26 -5.05 -37.56 -28.67
C THR A 26 -5.30 -37.64 -27.16
N PHE A 27 -5.50 -38.84 -26.62
CA PHE A 27 -5.68 -39.06 -25.19
C PHE A 27 -4.44 -38.64 -24.38
N ILE A 28 -3.25 -39.08 -24.79
CA ILE A 28 -1.99 -38.71 -24.12
C ILE A 28 -1.77 -37.19 -24.20
N SER A 29 -2.04 -36.58 -25.36
CA SER A 29 -1.88 -35.14 -25.54
C SER A 29 -2.85 -34.33 -24.65
N ALA A 30 -4.10 -34.79 -24.49
CA ALA A 30 -5.08 -34.16 -23.63
C ALA A 30 -4.67 -34.22 -22.14
N ILE A 31 -4.14 -35.36 -21.69
CA ILE A 31 -3.62 -35.51 -20.32
C ILE A 31 -2.40 -34.60 -20.11
N ALA A 32 -1.46 -34.59 -21.06
CA ALA A 32 -0.28 -33.74 -20.96
C ALA A 32 -0.67 -32.25 -20.89
N ALA A 33 -1.64 -31.81 -21.68
CA ALA A 33 -2.17 -30.45 -21.62
C ALA A 33 -2.84 -30.15 -20.27
N ALA A 34 -3.66 -31.07 -19.75
CA ALA A 34 -4.32 -30.90 -18.45
C ALA A 34 -3.31 -30.81 -17.30
N LEU A 35 -2.27 -31.66 -17.31
CA LEU A 35 -1.18 -31.61 -16.33
C LEU A 35 -0.37 -30.32 -16.47
N GLY A 36 -0.08 -29.89 -17.69
CA GLY A 36 0.60 -28.61 -17.96
C GLY A 36 -0.18 -27.41 -17.41
N LEU A 37 -1.51 -27.39 -17.58
CA LEU A 37 -2.39 -26.37 -17.01
C LEU A 37 -2.43 -26.41 -15.49
N ALA A 38 -2.48 -27.59 -14.89
CA ALA A 38 -2.48 -27.74 -13.43
C ALA A 38 -1.17 -27.20 -12.81
N VAL A 39 -0.02 -27.58 -13.37
CA VAL A 39 1.30 -27.08 -12.92
C VAL A 39 1.40 -25.56 -13.11
N SER A 40 0.97 -25.05 -14.27
CA SER A 40 0.96 -23.61 -14.55
C SER A 40 0.06 -22.84 -13.57
N GLY A 41 -1.08 -23.41 -13.19
CA GLY A 41 -1.99 -22.85 -12.20
C GLY A 41 -1.36 -22.74 -10.81
N VAL A 42 -0.65 -23.78 -10.37
CA VAL A 42 0.07 -23.77 -9.08
C VAL A 42 1.21 -22.74 -9.09
N ALA A 43 2.01 -22.71 -10.15
CA ALA A 43 3.10 -21.74 -10.29
C ALA A 43 2.58 -20.29 -10.30
N SER A 44 1.48 -20.02 -11.02
CA SER A 44 0.84 -18.70 -11.06
C SER A 44 0.33 -18.28 -9.68
N CYS A 45 -0.28 -19.20 -8.93
CA CYS A 45 -0.72 -18.94 -7.55
C CYS A 45 0.45 -18.62 -6.61
N ALA A 46 1.58 -19.33 -6.74
CA ALA A 46 2.77 -19.09 -5.92
C ALA A 46 3.42 -17.73 -6.25
N ALA A 47 3.56 -17.41 -7.53
CA ALA A 47 4.10 -16.13 -7.98
C ALA A 47 3.23 -14.95 -7.52
N TRP A 48 1.90 -15.10 -7.61
CA TRP A 48 0.97 -14.09 -7.12
C TRP A 48 1.14 -13.81 -5.63
N ARG A 49 1.25 -14.85 -4.79
CA ARG A 49 1.49 -14.68 -3.34
C ARG A 49 2.82 -13.99 -3.07
N ALA A 50 3.90 -14.42 -3.73
CA ALA A 50 5.22 -13.82 -3.54
C ALA A 50 5.23 -12.31 -3.91
N LEU A 51 4.54 -11.94 -4.99
CA LEU A 51 4.38 -10.53 -5.37
C LEU A 51 3.54 -9.74 -4.34
N HIS A 52 2.49 -10.36 -3.81
CA HIS A 52 1.64 -9.73 -2.80
C HIS A 52 2.42 -9.49 -1.49
N ASP A 53 3.11 -10.52 -0.99
CA ASP A 53 3.92 -10.44 0.22
C ASP A 53 5.07 -9.43 0.07
N GLY A 54 5.69 -9.37 -1.11
CA GLY A 54 6.73 -8.38 -1.42
C GLY A 54 6.21 -6.95 -1.32
N ARG A 55 5.04 -6.69 -1.91
CA ARG A 55 4.41 -5.36 -1.87
C ARG A 55 4.01 -4.94 -0.46
N GLU A 56 3.42 -5.83 0.33
CA GLU A 56 3.06 -5.51 1.73
C GLU A 56 4.29 -5.14 2.56
N ASN A 57 5.40 -5.87 2.36
CA ASN A 57 6.66 -5.58 3.03
C ASN A 57 7.25 -4.23 2.60
N GLU A 58 7.20 -3.88 1.31
CA GLU A 58 7.64 -2.58 0.81
C GLU A 58 6.82 -1.42 1.41
N VAL A 59 5.49 -1.55 1.44
CA VAL A 59 4.59 -0.52 1.99
C VAL A 59 4.86 -0.33 3.48
N ARG A 60 4.98 -1.44 4.24
CA ARG A 60 5.34 -1.36 5.66
C ARG A 60 6.74 -0.79 5.88
N ALA A 61 7.70 -1.15 5.03
CA ALA A 61 9.05 -0.61 5.09
C ALA A 61 9.07 0.90 4.85
N GLN A 62 8.29 1.41 3.89
CA GLN A 62 8.12 2.84 3.64
C GLN A 62 7.52 3.56 4.86
N ALA A 63 6.43 3.03 5.43
CA ALA A 63 5.82 3.56 6.65
C ALA A 63 6.79 3.51 7.86
N SER A 64 7.72 2.55 7.87
CA SER A 64 8.77 2.44 8.89
C SER A 64 9.76 3.62 8.88
N LEU A 65 9.84 4.38 7.79
CA LEU A 65 10.73 5.53 7.62
C LEU A 65 10.12 6.86 8.11
N VAL A 66 8.84 6.87 8.46
CA VAL A 66 8.16 8.05 9.00
C VAL A 66 8.22 7.99 10.52
N THR A 67 8.90 8.94 11.16
CA THR A 67 9.20 8.90 12.59
C THR A 67 8.81 10.19 13.29
N THR A 68 8.45 10.08 14.57
CA THR A 68 8.21 11.23 15.45
C THR A 68 9.05 11.06 16.72
N TRP A 69 9.59 12.15 17.23
CA TRP A 69 10.21 12.19 18.56
C TRP A 69 10.05 13.57 19.19
N SER A 70 10.28 13.66 20.49
CA SER A 70 10.31 14.92 21.23
C SER A 70 11.69 15.13 21.84
N GLU A 71 12.19 16.36 21.78
CA GLU A 71 13.44 16.77 22.41
C GLU A 71 13.13 17.83 23.47
N SER A 72 13.82 17.79 24.61
CA SER A 72 13.74 18.85 25.62
C SER A 72 14.63 20.02 25.21
N HIS A 73 14.03 21.19 25.03
CA HIS A 73 14.73 22.45 24.84
C HIS A 73 15.32 22.95 26.17
N ARG A 74 16.32 23.84 26.11
CA ARG A 74 16.99 24.41 27.29
C ARG A 74 16.04 25.12 28.25
N ASP A 75 14.94 25.65 27.73
CA ASP A 75 13.93 26.40 28.51
C ASP A 75 12.89 25.49 29.19
N GLY A 76 13.10 24.17 29.18
CA GLY A 76 12.17 23.18 29.74
C GLY A 76 10.98 22.85 28.83
N ASN A 77 10.86 23.54 27.69
CA ASN A 77 9.85 23.28 26.67
C ASN A 77 10.22 22.04 25.82
N HIS A 78 9.22 21.36 25.25
CA HIS A 78 9.45 20.22 24.35
C HIS A 78 9.26 20.63 22.89
N VAL A 79 10.26 20.35 22.06
CA VAL A 79 10.19 20.49 20.61
C VAL A 79 9.80 19.14 20.03
N VAL A 80 8.80 19.11 19.15
CA VAL A 80 8.39 17.85 18.50
C VAL A 80 8.90 17.83 17.07
N HIS A 81 9.55 16.73 16.71
CA HIS A 81 10.08 16.47 15.39
C HIS A 81 9.22 15.43 14.71
N VAL A 82 8.77 15.73 13.49
CA VAL A 82 8.08 14.79 12.60
C VAL A 82 8.90 14.69 11.32
N VAL A 83 9.39 13.50 11.02
CA VAL A 83 10.31 13.28 9.90
C VAL A 83 9.79 12.20 8.99
N ASN A 84 9.77 12.49 7.69
CA ASN A 84 9.57 11.50 6.64
C ASN A 84 10.90 11.25 5.95
N ARG A 85 11.50 10.07 6.20
CA ARG A 85 12.70 9.62 5.50
C ARG A 85 12.40 8.75 4.28
N SER A 86 11.13 8.56 3.94
CA SER A 86 10.77 7.82 2.72
C SER A 86 10.90 8.71 1.49
N PHE A 87 11.08 8.07 0.33
CA PHE A 87 11.08 8.74 -0.98
C PHE A 87 9.69 9.19 -1.42
N ASP A 88 8.66 8.72 -0.72
CA ASP A 88 7.27 8.97 -1.03
C ASP A 88 6.67 9.99 -0.07
N ALA A 89 5.72 10.77 -0.56
CA ALA A 89 4.99 11.70 0.27
C ALA A 89 4.03 10.93 1.19
N VAL A 90 3.94 11.38 2.43
CA VAL A 90 2.87 10.99 3.34
C VAL A 90 1.71 11.95 3.14
N PHE A 91 0.53 11.40 2.90
CA PHE A 91 -0.70 12.16 2.79
C PHE A 91 -1.38 12.21 4.15
N LEU A 92 -1.93 13.37 4.50
CA LEU A 92 -2.79 13.58 5.65
C LEU A 92 -2.33 12.90 6.94
N TRP A 93 -1.59 13.64 7.76
CA TRP A 93 -1.09 13.13 9.03
C TRP A 93 -1.68 13.92 10.19
N ALA A 94 -1.78 13.23 11.33
CA ALA A 94 -2.27 13.75 12.58
C ALA A 94 -1.29 13.43 13.71
N LEU A 95 -0.95 14.45 14.49
CA LEU A 95 -0.14 14.33 15.70
C LEU A 95 -1.02 14.66 16.93
N PRO A 96 -1.56 13.65 17.62
CA PRO A 96 -2.29 13.84 18.87
C PRO A 96 -1.35 14.21 20.02
N PHE A 97 -1.78 15.15 20.86
CA PHE A 97 -1.08 15.57 22.07
C PHE A 97 -2.08 15.88 23.19
N ARG A 98 -1.69 15.63 24.44
CA ARG A 98 -2.51 15.95 25.61
C ARG A 98 -2.13 17.30 26.19
N THR A 99 -3.15 18.08 26.52
CA THR A 99 -3.06 19.35 27.24
C THR A 99 -3.92 19.25 28.51
N PRO A 100 -3.78 20.16 29.49
CA PRO A 100 -4.68 20.21 30.66
C PRO A 100 -6.16 20.37 30.27
N GLY A 101 -6.44 20.97 29.10
CA GLY A 101 -7.79 21.12 28.55
C GLY A 101 -8.31 19.91 27.76
N GLY A 102 -7.59 18.79 27.76
CA GLY A 102 -7.94 17.58 27.02
C GLY A 102 -7.00 17.27 25.86
N GLU A 103 -7.41 16.32 25.02
CA GLU A 103 -6.66 15.89 23.84
C GLU A 103 -6.85 16.87 22.68
N GLN A 104 -5.74 17.27 22.09
CA GLN A 104 -5.67 18.13 20.91
C GLN A 104 -4.84 17.44 19.83
N LYS A 105 -4.91 17.94 18.60
CA LYS A 105 -4.22 17.35 17.45
C LYS A 105 -3.78 18.41 16.45
N ILE A 106 -2.58 18.21 15.89
CA ILE A 106 -2.14 18.91 14.68
C ILE A 106 -2.53 18.03 13.51
N ILE A 107 -3.19 18.60 12.50
CA ILE A 107 -3.55 17.91 11.26
C ILE A 107 -2.95 18.69 10.10
N THR A 108 -2.23 17.98 9.24
CA THR A 108 -1.66 18.56 8.02
C THR A 108 -1.93 17.64 6.85
N SER A 109 -2.16 18.21 5.68
CA SER A 109 -2.52 17.50 4.45
C SER A 109 -1.38 16.69 3.81
N SER A 110 -0.13 17.01 4.10
CA SER A 110 1.02 16.39 3.47
C SER A 110 2.28 16.52 4.31
N LEU A 111 3.12 15.51 4.27
CA LEU A 111 4.50 15.54 4.73
C LEU A 111 5.38 15.10 3.55
N PRO A 112 6.11 16.04 2.91
CA PRO A 112 6.91 15.73 1.72
C PRO A 112 7.98 14.66 2.01
N PRO A 113 8.51 14.00 0.96
CA PRO A 113 9.66 13.11 1.09
C PRO A 113 10.86 13.81 1.73
N CYS A 114 11.71 13.03 2.40
CA CYS A 114 13.00 13.48 2.94
C CYS A 114 12.94 14.81 3.71
N THR A 115 11.87 15.02 4.46
CA THR A 115 11.57 16.29 5.14
C THR A 115 11.46 16.09 6.63
N GLU A 116 12.00 17.04 7.38
CA GLU A 116 11.79 17.21 8.82
C GLU A 116 10.94 18.46 9.07
N LEU A 117 9.84 18.28 9.81
CA LEU A 117 9.05 19.34 10.41
C LEU A 117 9.38 19.43 11.90
N VAL A 118 9.71 20.64 12.34
CA VAL A 118 10.04 20.93 13.74
C VAL A 118 8.95 21.84 14.29
N PHE A 119 8.28 21.38 15.34
CA PHE A 119 7.21 22.11 16.00
C PHE A 119 7.74 22.74 17.28
N ASP A 120 8.05 24.04 17.20
CA ASP A 120 8.46 24.84 18.33
C ASP A 120 7.23 25.26 19.16
N PRO A 121 7.19 24.98 20.47
CA PRO A 121 6.08 25.40 21.34
C PRO A 121 5.94 26.93 21.45
N HIS A 122 6.95 27.71 21.08
CA HIS A 122 6.84 29.16 20.99
C HIS A 122 5.99 29.60 19.80
N GLU A 123 6.07 28.89 18.67
CA GLU A 123 5.33 29.15 17.44
C GLU A 123 3.90 28.60 17.49
N ILE A 124 3.69 27.51 18.24
CA ILE A 124 2.38 26.91 18.45
C ILE A 124 2.04 27.03 19.94
N PRO A 125 1.35 28.11 20.37
CA PRO A 125 1.05 28.35 21.79
C PRO A 125 0.34 27.18 22.48
N ARG A 126 -0.44 26.40 21.72
CA ARG A 126 -1.13 25.19 22.20
C ARG A 126 -0.16 24.07 22.62
N LEU A 127 1.04 24.02 22.05
CA LEU A 127 2.09 23.07 22.43
C LEU A 127 2.80 23.44 23.73
N ARG A 128 2.73 24.69 24.21
CA ARG A 128 3.32 25.07 25.52
C ARG A 128 2.71 24.31 26.69
N ALA A 129 1.47 23.87 26.53
CA ALA A 129 0.75 23.10 27.54
C ALA A 129 0.98 21.59 27.41
N VAL A 130 1.84 21.14 26.48
CA VAL A 130 2.21 19.73 26.34
C VAL A 130 3.18 19.39 27.46
N THR A 131 2.63 18.84 28.54
CA THR A 131 3.38 18.39 29.72
C THR A 131 3.96 16.99 29.55
N SER A 132 3.59 16.29 28.49
CA SER A 132 3.95 14.90 28.26
C SER A 132 5.17 14.78 27.35
N ARG A 133 6.21 14.08 27.85
CA ARG A 133 7.34 13.59 27.02
C ARG A 133 6.88 12.64 25.91
N THR A 134 5.74 11.99 26.08
CA THR A 134 5.23 11.00 25.13
C THR A 134 4.15 11.62 24.25
N THR A 135 4.46 11.77 22.96
CA THR A 135 3.43 11.80 21.91
C THR A 135 2.71 10.45 21.95
N ASN A 136 1.39 10.43 22.10
CA ASN A 136 0.62 9.19 22.20
C ASN A 136 0.74 8.32 20.93
N GLY A 137 1.07 8.96 19.82
CA GLY A 137 1.38 8.32 18.56
C GLY A 137 1.43 9.36 17.45
N PHE A 138 1.65 8.89 16.23
CA PHE A 138 1.62 9.65 14.99
C PHE A 138 0.82 8.83 13.98
N MET A 139 -0.25 9.42 13.46
CA MET A 139 -1.13 8.77 12.51
C MET A 139 -1.00 9.41 11.14
N PHE A 140 -1.00 8.62 10.08
CA PHE A 140 -0.81 9.13 8.73
C PHE A 140 -1.34 8.19 7.66
N TYR A 141 -1.60 8.71 6.46
CA TYR A 141 -1.78 7.88 5.27
C TYR A 141 -0.49 7.86 4.46
N ASP A 142 -0.05 6.67 4.05
CA ASP A 142 1.06 6.57 3.11
C ASP A 142 0.64 6.97 1.68
N SER A 143 1.57 6.86 0.73
CA SER A 143 1.33 7.18 -0.68
C SER A 143 0.29 6.27 -1.35
N SER A 144 0.07 5.08 -0.80
CA SER A 144 -0.94 4.12 -1.26
C SER A 144 -2.34 4.37 -0.68
N GLY A 145 -2.45 5.27 0.32
CA GLY A 145 -3.69 5.55 1.04
C GLY A 145 -3.94 4.56 2.19
N THR A 146 -2.92 3.80 2.61
CA THR A 146 -3.03 2.90 3.77
C THR A 146 -2.84 3.71 5.05
N PRO A 147 -3.77 3.62 6.02
CA PRO A 147 -3.65 4.32 7.30
C PRO A 147 -2.66 3.61 8.23
N TRP A 148 -1.72 4.37 8.77
CA TRP A 148 -0.69 3.89 9.70
C TRP A 148 -0.77 4.64 11.01
N GLU A 149 -0.53 3.92 12.11
CA GLU A 149 -0.31 4.47 13.43
C GLU A 149 1.08 4.04 13.92
N ARG A 150 1.91 5.03 14.22
CA ARG A 150 3.16 4.83 14.94
C ARG A 150 2.98 5.26 16.38
N SER A 151 3.05 4.30 17.29
CA SER A 151 3.03 4.53 18.73
C SER A 151 4.35 4.06 19.35
N PRO A 152 4.59 4.32 20.65
CA PRO A 152 5.74 3.74 21.34
C PRO A 152 5.79 2.21 21.31
N LEU A 153 4.66 1.54 21.04
CA LEU A 153 4.57 0.08 20.94
C LEU A 153 5.01 -0.45 19.56
N GLY A 154 5.13 0.41 18.56
CA GLY A 154 5.51 0.02 17.20
C GLY A 154 4.73 0.73 16.10
N LEU A 155 4.84 0.17 14.90
CA LEU A 155 4.12 0.60 13.71
C LEU A 155 3.00 -0.39 13.40
N PHE A 156 1.76 0.10 13.38
CA PHE A 156 0.57 -0.68 13.16
C PHE A 156 -0.24 -0.08 12.01
N GLU A 157 -0.89 -0.94 11.24
CA GLU A 157 -1.93 -0.48 10.31
C GLU A 157 -3.13 -0.04 11.15
N ALA A 158 -3.53 1.22 11.03
CA ALA A 158 -4.63 1.76 11.78
C ALA A 158 -5.95 1.29 11.16
N LYS A 159 -7.00 1.10 11.98
CA LYS A 159 -8.33 0.88 11.41
C LYS A 159 -8.76 2.15 10.68
N ALA A 160 -9.23 2.04 9.45
CA ALA A 160 -9.59 3.19 8.60
C ALA A 160 -10.51 4.21 9.33
N GLY A 161 -11.45 3.72 10.15
CA GLY A 161 -12.33 4.59 10.94
C GLY A 161 -11.62 5.41 12.02
N THR A 162 -10.50 4.94 12.58
CA THR A 162 -9.75 5.64 13.62
C THR A 162 -9.09 6.90 13.08
N VAL A 163 -8.47 6.81 11.89
CA VAL A 163 -7.82 7.98 11.30
C VAL A 163 -8.86 8.97 10.80
N ASP A 164 -9.96 8.52 10.17
CA ASP A 164 -11.06 9.40 9.75
C ASP A 164 -11.74 10.12 10.95
N GLU A 165 -11.98 9.41 12.05
CA GLU A 165 -12.51 9.96 13.30
C GLU A 165 -11.55 11.01 13.89
N ILE A 166 -10.26 10.68 13.91
CA ILE A 166 -9.21 11.59 14.40
C ILE A 166 -8.97 12.74 13.44
N LEU A 167 -9.34 12.64 12.17
CA LEU A 167 -9.32 13.78 11.27
C LEU A 167 -10.61 14.60 11.29
N GLY A 168 -11.59 14.19 12.11
CA GLY A 168 -12.87 14.87 12.25
C GLY A 168 -13.79 14.70 11.05
N ARG A 169 -13.63 13.62 10.28
CA ARG A 169 -14.51 13.25 9.16
C ARG A 169 -15.34 12.02 9.53
N PRO A 170 -16.52 12.19 10.14
CA PRO A 170 -17.39 11.05 10.41
C PRO A 170 -17.93 10.46 9.09
N GLY A 171 -17.56 9.21 8.80
CA GLY A 171 -18.35 8.29 7.98
C GLY A 171 -18.30 8.43 6.45
N THR A 172 -17.45 9.30 5.88
CA THR A 172 -17.23 9.35 4.44
C THR A 172 -15.89 8.71 4.12
N ARG A 173 -15.89 7.63 3.33
CA ARG A 173 -14.69 7.03 2.73
C ARG A 173 -13.96 8.15 1.99
N THR A 174 -12.98 8.77 2.63
CA THR A 174 -12.27 9.87 2.01
C THR A 174 -11.48 9.30 0.84
N THR A 175 -11.85 9.69 -0.38
CA THR A 175 -11.08 9.25 -1.55
C THR A 175 -9.75 10.00 -1.58
N LEU A 176 -8.68 9.35 -2.03
CA LEU A 176 -7.34 9.94 -2.17
C LEU A 176 -7.37 11.30 -2.93
N ALA A 177 -8.35 11.46 -3.83
CA ALA A 177 -8.60 12.68 -4.58
C ALA A 177 -9.06 13.87 -3.72
N GLU A 178 -9.85 13.62 -2.67
CA GLU A 178 -10.32 14.66 -1.76
C GLU A 178 -9.24 15.11 -0.77
N ILE A 179 -8.36 14.18 -0.34
CA ILE A 179 -7.23 14.49 0.53
C ILE A 179 -6.28 15.48 -0.15
N LYS A 180 -5.96 15.24 -1.43
CA LYS A 180 -5.08 16.12 -2.22
C LYS A 180 -5.63 17.54 -2.37
N LYS A 181 -6.95 17.74 -2.30
CA LYS A 181 -7.59 19.05 -2.46
C LYS A 181 -7.53 19.92 -1.20
N ALA A 182 -7.28 19.34 -0.01
CA ALA A 182 -7.27 20.04 1.27
C ALA A 182 -5.91 20.63 1.68
N GLY A 183 -4.94 20.71 0.76
CA GLY A 183 -3.55 21.10 0.98
C GLY A 183 -3.33 22.49 1.59
N GLY A 184 -3.11 22.61 2.90
CA GLY A 184 -2.72 23.84 3.58
C GLY A 184 -1.20 24.05 3.60
N SER A 185 -0.74 25.30 3.40
CA SER A 185 0.69 25.66 3.30
C SER A 185 1.39 25.64 4.67
N VAL A 186 2.30 24.70 4.88
CA VAL A 186 3.25 24.70 6.02
C VAL A 186 4.56 25.35 5.58
N LYS A 187 5.09 26.30 6.38
CA LYS A 187 6.39 26.95 6.12
C LYS A 187 7.51 26.23 6.88
N ALA A 188 8.67 26.18 6.22
CA ALA A 188 9.96 25.65 6.68
C ALA A 188 10.05 24.11 6.81
N ALA A 189 10.23 23.45 5.67
CA ALA A 189 10.81 22.11 5.58
C ALA A 189 12.34 22.24 5.57
N ARG A 190 13.04 21.50 6.43
CA ARG A 190 14.50 21.32 6.31
C ARG A 190 14.71 20.02 5.53
N GLU A 191 15.38 20.11 4.39
CA GLU A 191 15.74 18.92 3.59
C GLU A 191 16.73 18.05 4.39
N CYS A 192 16.47 16.74 4.46
CA CYS A 192 17.42 15.79 5.01
C CYS A 192 18.71 15.84 4.19
N ARG A 193 19.77 16.46 4.72
CA ARG A 193 21.11 16.27 4.18
C ARG A 193 21.49 14.82 4.38
N ASN A 194 21.80 14.12 3.30
CA ASN A 194 22.20 12.71 3.25
C ASN A 194 22.97 12.30 4.51
N ALA A 195 22.35 11.42 5.29
CA ALA A 195 22.97 10.69 6.40
C ALA A 195 23.62 9.41 5.87
#